data_AF-A0A7C5YA57-F1
#
_entry.id   AF-A0A7C5YA57-F1
#
_cell.length_a   1.000
_cell.length_b   1.000
_cell.length_c   1.000
_cell.angle_alpha   90.00
_cell.angle_beta   90.00
_cell.angle_gamma   90.00
#
_symmetry.space_group_name_H-M   'P 1'
#
loop_
_entity.id
_entity.type
_entity.pdbx_description
1 polymer ?
#
loop_
_entity_poly.entity_id
_entity_poly.type
_entity_poly.pdbx_seq_one_letter_code
_entity_poly.pdbx_strand_id
1 'polypeptide(L)'
;MASCRLRPLLYHCSFASKVCLHVLLSPCSSCSCPWIIGHFERGQVFAYGSLRRCLGSACLVLHLFPRQIRHTYSHPRTAKPSTVKMSWLDKARKALAAGHVLIMVGLCIIEYEGRAVSKLGEGERIVIIKKDRSILVHRPIGHEPVNWQPHRSKIELIEENGRRIIKASRANELLKIVFLNEPETYAFQLSDDAEFEMYASEVEMKEAVLLQPDLIEEGFTPLTDERKVGRTGRVDIFGVDRNGCMTVVELKRRTATTNDVKQLQQYVEELSREFGKKPRAILAAPSATKSAITFLKTAKIEFRCLTPKTCSKIIRRRNGLDAHL
;
A
#
# COMPACT_ATOMS: atom_id res chain seq x y z
N MET A 1 15.74 -45.67 -31.19
CA MET A 1 14.90 -44.46 -31.34
C MET A 1 14.09 -44.30 -30.07
N ALA A 2 14.37 -43.30 -29.24
CA ALA A 2 13.64 -43.07 -28.00
C ALA A 2 12.29 -42.39 -28.30
N SER A 3 11.20 -42.97 -27.83
CA SER A 3 9.86 -42.40 -27.89
C SER A 3 9.74 -41.30 -26.83
N CYS A 4 9.57 -40.05 -27.27
CA CYS A 4 9.28 -38.93 -26.38
C CYS A 4 7.80 -38.99 -25.98
N ARG A 5 7.49 -39.47 -24.78
CA ARG A 5 6.12 -39.38 -24.23
C ARG A 5 5.93 -37.99 -23.62
N LEU A 6 5.07 -37.17 -24.24
CA LEU A 6 4.58 -35.93 -23.66
C LEU A 6 3.72 -36.26 -22.43
N ARG A 7 4.11 -35.77 -21.24
CA ARG A 7 3.24 -35.75 -20.05
C ARG A 7 2.65 -34.34 -19.90
N PRO A 8 1.32 -34.16 -19.85
CA PRO A 8 0.74 -32.87 -19.56
C PRO A 8 0.94 -32.52 -18.08
N LEU A 9 1.61 -31.40 -17.79
CA LEU A 9 1.57 -30.74 -16.49
C LEU A 9 0.41 -29.73 -16.52
N LEU A 10 -0.65 -30.01 -15.77
CA LEU A 10 -1.77 -29.10 -15.57
C LEU A 10 -1.38 -28.05 -14.52
N TYR A 11 -1.21 -26.80 -14.94
CA TYR A 11 -1.16 -25.65 -14.03
C TYR A 11 -2.56 -25.05 -13.90
N HIS A 12 -2.99 -24.81 -12.65
CA HIS A 12 -4.31 -24.27 -12.30
C HIS A 12 -4.55 -22.90 -12.94
N CYS A 13 -5.67 -22.77 -13.66
CA CYS A 13 -6.10 -21.51 -14.28
C CYS A 13 -7.16 -20.82 -13.41
N SER A 14 -6.98 -19.52 -13.12
CA SER A 14 -7.94 -18.66 -12.45
C SER A 14 -9.05 -18.22 -13.42
N PHE A 15 -10.31 -18.34 -12.99
CA PHE A 15 -11.52 -18.24 -13.82
C PHE A 15 -11.97 -16.79 -14.16
N ALA A 16 -11.05 -15.83 -14.29
CA ALA A 16 -11.41 -14.41 -14.49
C ALA A 16 -11.21 -13.87 -15.91
N SER A 17 -10.64 -14.64 -16.84
CA SER A 17 -10.52 -14.23 -18.25
C SER A 17 -10.63 -15.48 -19.13
N LYS A 18 -11.43 -15.41 -20.20
CA LYS A 18 -11.63 -16.49 -21.18
C LYS A 18 -10.39 -16.73 -22.05
N VAL A 19 -9.21 -16.88 -21.43
CA VAL A 19 -7.95 -17.19 -22.09
C VAL A 19 -7.21 -18.18 -21.19
N CYS A 20 -7.26 -19.47 -21.54
CA CYS A 20 -6.34 -20.45 -20.97
C CYS A 20 -5.04 -20.41 -21.77
N LEU A 21 -3.96 -19.94 -21.16
CA LEU A 21 -2.62 -20.06 -21.72
C LEU A 21 -2.02 -21.39 -21.23
N HIS A 22 -1.92 -22.39 -22.11
CA HIS A 22 -1.19 -23.62 -21.80
C HIS A 22 0.25 -23.51 -22.29
N VAL A 23 1.21 -23.43 -21.37
CA VAL A 23 2.63 -23.55 -21.68
C VAL A 23 3.05 -25.00 -21.42
N LEU A 24 3.33 -25.76 -22.48
CA LEU A 24 3.90 -27.10 -22.39
C LEU A 24 5.42 -26.98 -22.31
N LEU A 25 5.99 -27.21 -21.13
CA LEU A 25 7.43 -27.35 -20.96
C LEU A 25 7.82 -28.82 -21.12
N SER A 26 8.70 -29.13 -22.06
CA SER A 26 9.39 -30.41 -22.12
C SER A 26 10.83 -30.23 -21.60
N PRO A 27 11.28 -30.98 -20.59
CA PRO A 27 12.68 -31.01 -20.25
C PRO A 27 13.39 -31.98 -21.22
N CYS A 28 14.10 -31.44 -22.21
CA CYS A 28 15.12 -32.21 -22.94
C CYS A 28 16.50 -31.76 -22.47
N SER A 29 17.26 -32.67 -21.86
CA SER A 29 18.56 -32.42 -21.22
C SER A 29 19.73 -32.17 -22.19
N SER A 30 19.47 -31.84 -23.46
CA SER A 30 20.54 -31.72 -24.47
C SER A 30 20.40 -30.59 -25.48
N CYS A 31 19.27 -29.87 -25.56
CA CYS A 31 19.11 -28.77 -26.51
C CYS A 31 18.19 -27.67 -25.97
N SER A 32 18.69 -26.44 -25.96
CA SER A 32 17.91 -25.24 -25.66
C SER A 32 16.94 -24.91 -26.84
N CYS A 33 15.63 -24.93 -26.56
CA CYS A 33 14.48 -24.38 -27.34
C CYS A 33 13.94 -25.19 -28.55
N PRO A 34 12.61 -25.14 -28.86
CA PRO A 34 11.76 -23.93 -28.91
C PRO A 34 10.38 -23.96 -28.22
N TRP A 35 9.84 -22.76 -28.02
CA TRP A 35 8.53 -22.44 -27.44
C TRP A 35 7.39 -22.74 -28.42
N ILE A 36 6.27 -23.27 -27.91
CA ILE A 36 5.00 -23.32 -28.64
C ILE A 36 4.05 -22.36 -27.92
N ILE A 37 3.64 -21.30 -28.61
CA ILE A 37 2.56 -20.43 -28.15
C ILE A 37 1.29 -20.92 -28.84
N GLY A 38 0.29 -21.31 -28.06
CA GLY A 38 -1.04 -21.63 -28.55
C GLY A 38 -2.08 -20.80 -27.80
N HIS A 39 -3.10 -20.35 -28.51
CA HIS A 39 -4.27 -19.73 -27.90
C HIS A 39 -5.52 -20.51 -28.30
N PHE A 40 -6.52 -20.45 -27.42
CA PHE A 40 -7.79 -21.16 -27.59
C PHE A 40 -8.87 -20.14 -27.94
N GLU A 41 -9.48 -20.27 -29.11
CA GLU A 41 -10.59 -19.44 -29.53
C GLU A 41 -11.74 -20.30 -30.06
N ARG A 42 -12.96 -20.10 -29.53
CA ARG A 42 -14.20 -20.74 -29.99
C ARG A 42 -14.13 -22.27 -30.23
N GLY A 43 -13.47 -23.00 -29.34
CA GLY A 43 -13.42 -24.47 -29.42
C GLY A 43 -12.36 -25.01 -30.39
N GLN A 44 -11.48 -24.17 -30.93
CA GLN A 44 -10.37 -24.56 -31.80
C GLN A 44 -9.03 -24.24 -31.14
N VAL A 45 -8.05 -25.13 -31.37
CA VAL A 45 -6.66 -24.97 -30.89
C VAL A 45 -5.80 -24.52 -32.06
N PHE A 46 -5.16 -23.35 -31.92
CA PHE A 46 -4.17 -22.87 -32.88
C PHE A 46 -2.79 -22.98 -32.24
N ALA A 47 -1.88 -23.73 -32.87
CA ALA A 47 -0.51 -23.90 -32.41
C ALA A 47 0.46 -23.23 -33.38
N TYR A 48 1.36 -22.40 -32.87
CA TYR A 48 2.43 -21.77 -33.63
C TYR A 48 3.78 -22.34 -33.18
N GLY A 49 4.60 -22.78 -34.13
CA GLY A 49 5.95 -23.26 -33.86
C GLY A 49 6.88 -23.12 -35.07
N SER A 50 8.15 -22.83 -34.82
CA SER A 50 9.21 -22.91 -35.83
C SER A 50 9.99 -24.21 -35.66
N LEU A 51 10.09 -25.03 -36.70
CA LEU A 51 11.02 -26.15 -36.75
C LEU A 51 12.35 -25.66 -37.33
N ARG A 52 13.41 -25.61 -36.52
CA ARG A 52 14.78 -25.57 -37.04
C ARG A 52 15.28 -27.01 -37.20
N ARG A 53 15.73 -27.38 -38.40
CA ARG A 53 16.59 -28.56 -38.63
C ARG A 53 17.99 -28.04 -38.97
N CYS A 54 19.00 -28.46 -38.23
CA CYS A 54 20.40 -28.21 -38.60
C CYS A 54 20.83 -29.24 -39.65
N LEU A 55 21.28 -28.77 -40.81
CA LEU A 55 22.03 -29.53 -41.81
C LEU A 55 23.34 -28.76 -42.08
N GLY A 56 24.33 -28.94 -41.21
CA GLY A 56 25.62 -28.24 -41.31
C GLY A 56 25.53 -26.71 -41.20
N SER A 57 26.33 -25.99 -41.98
CA SER A 57 26.63 -24.54 -41.83
C SER A 57 25.62 -23.57 -42.46
N ALA A 58 24.43 -24.00 -42.90
CA ALA A 58 23.41 -23.12 -43.45
C ALA A 58 22.06 -23.30 -42.75
N CYS A 59 21.43 -22.19 -42.37
CA CYS A 59 20.15 -22.18 -41.65
C CYS A 59 18.99 -22.00 -42.65
N LEU A 60 18.22 -23.06 -42.91
CA LEU A 60 17.01 -22.98 -43.72
C LEU A 60 15.80 -22.67 -42.83
N VAL A 61 15.14 -21.54 -43.04
CA VAL A 61 13.88 -21.19 -42.37
C VAL A 61 12.73 -21.69 -43.23
N LEU A 62 12.05 -22.75 -42.80
CA LEU A 62 10.80 -23.22 -43.41
C LEU A 62 9.61 -22.58 -42.67
N HIS A 63 8.93 -21.64 -43.33
CA HIS A 63 7.61 -21.19 -42.89
C HIS A 63 6.58 -22.30 -43.15
N LEU A 64 6.14 -22.98 -42.09
CA LEU A 64 5.00 -23.89 -42.17
C LEU A 64 3.71 -23.06 -42.13
N PHE A 65 3.02 -23.00 -43.26
CA PHE A 65 1.64 -22.51 -43.34
C PHE A 65 0.68 -23.42 -42.57
N PRO A 66 -0.46 -22.89 -42.08
CA PRO A 66 -1.31 -23.57 -41.11
C PRO A 66 -1.90 -24.86 -41.70
N ARG A 67 -1.51 -26.01 -41.13
CA ARG A 67 -2.31 -27.24 -41.27
C ARG A 67 -3.40 -27.22 -40.21
N GLN A 68 -4.65 -27.15 -40.64
CA GLN A 68 -5.82 -27.29 -39.80
C GLN A 68 -5.85 -28.72 -39.23
N ILE A 69 -5.36 -28.92 -38.00
CA ILE A 69 -5.45 -30.22 -37.33
C ILE A 69 -6.85 -30.32 -36.72
N ARG A 70 -7.77 -30.99 -37.42
CA ARG A 70 -9.07 -31.38 -36.86
C ARG A 70 -8.92 -32.66 -36.05
N HIS A 71 -8.64 -32.54 -34.75
CA HIS A 71 -8.90 -33.64 -33.82
C HIS A 71 -10.27 -33.44 -33.18
N THR A 72 -11.25 -34.24 -33.59
CA THR A 72 -12.53 -34.36 -32.88
C THR A 72 -12.32 -35.20 -31.63
N TYR A 73 -12.10 -34.55 -30.49
CA TYR A 73 -12.22 -35.20 -29.20
C TYR A 73 -13.69 -35.25 -28.80
N SER A 74 -14.31 -36.43 -28.88
CA SER A 74 -15.59 -36.69 -28.22
C SER A 74 -15.32 -36.86 -26.72
N HIS A 75 -15.44 -35.78 -25.94
CA HIS A 75 -15.59 -35.92 -24.50
C HIS A 75 -16.91 -36.67 -24.22
N PRO A 76 -16.91 -37.75 -23.41
CA PRO A 76 -18.16 -38.27 -22.86
C PRO A 76 -18.87 -37.11 -22.17
N ARG A 77 -20.14 -36.87 -22.51
CA ARG A 77 -20.98 -35.86 -21.86
C ARG A 77 -21.23 -36.29 -20.41
N THR A 78 -20.25 -36.06 -19.53
CA THR A 78 -20.52 -35.97 -18.10
C THR A 78 -21.43 -34.76 -17.93
N ALA A 79 -22.60 -34.96 -17.34
CA ALA A 79 -23.51 -33.88 -16.98
C ALA A 79 -22.70 -32.75 -16.31
N LYS A 80 -22.87 -31.50 -16.78
CA LYS A 80 -22.30 -30.35 -16.09
C LYS A 80 -22.78 -30.42 -14.63
N PRO A 81 -21.91 -30.45 -13.62
CA PRO A 81 -22.36 -30.31 -12.26
C PRO A 81 -23.16 -29.01 -12.19
N SER A 82 -24.39 -29.08 -11.68
CA SER A 82 -25.17 -27.89 -11.38
C SER A 82 -24.31 -27.02 -10.48
N THR A 83 -23.86 -25.87 -10.98
CA THR A 83 -23.07 -24.94 -10.20
C THR A 83 -23.99 -24.34 -9.13
N VAL A 84 -24.09 -25.00 -7.98
CA VAL A 84 -24.78 -24.45 -6.82
C VAL A 84 -24.07 -23.15 -6.48
N LYS A 85 -24.73 -22.02 -6.74
CA LYS A 85 -24.20 -20.70 -6.40
C LYS A 85 -24.08 -20.65 -4.88
N MET A 86 -22.85 -20.68 -4.38
CA MET A 86 -22.56 -20.62 -2.95
C MET A 86 -23.10 -19.31 -2.38
N SER A 87 -23.83 -19.37 -1.25
CA SER A 87 -24.40 -18.18 -0.61
C SER A 87 -23.28 -17.22 -0.16
N TRP A 88 -23.59 -15.92 -0.08
CA TRP A 88 -22.65 -14.92 0.47
C TRP A 88 -22.11 -15.36 1.84
N LEU A 89 -22.99 -15.92 2.68
CA LEU A 89 -22.71 -16.27 4.06
C LEU A 89 -21.68 -17.40 4.12
N ASP A 90 -21.88 -18.44 3.30
CA ASP A 90 -20.94 -19.57 3.22
C ASP A 90 -19.59 -19.11 2.67
N LYS A 91 -19.60 -18.26 1.63
CA LYS A 91 -18.38 -17.71 1.03
C LYS A 91 -17.60 -16.89 2.05
N ALA A 92 -18.27 -16.00 2.77
CA ALA A 92 -17.65 -15.15 3.77
C ALA A 92 -17.15 -15.95 4.98
N ARG A 93 -17.94 -16.90 5.51
CA ARG A 93 -17.53 -17.78 6.61
C ARG A 93 -16.30 -18.60 6.25
N LYS A 94 -16.27 -19.21 5.05
CA LYS A 94 -15.14 -19.99 4.58
C LYS A 94 -13.87 -19.15 4.45
N ALA A 95 -13.98 -17.94 3.89
CA ALA A 95 -12.86 -17.02 3.76
C ALA A 95 -12.32 -16.57 5.12
N LEU A 96 -13.21 -16.21 6.06
CA LEU A 96 -12.84 -15.84 7.42
C LEU A 96 -12.17 -16.99 8.19
N ALA A 97 -12.65 -18.22 8.03
CA ALA A 97 -12.05 -19.40 8.64
C ALA A 97 -10.65 -19.69 8.08
N ALA A 98 -10.45 -19.46 6.77
CA ALA A 98 -9.16 -19.61 6.10
C ALA A 98 -8.18 -18.44 6.35
N GLY A 99 -8.59 -17.39 7.08
CA GLY A 99 -7.76 -16.19 7.30
C GLY A 99 -7.54 -15.35 6.04
N HIS A 100 -8.45 -15.43 5.07
CA HIS A 100 -8.40 -14.62 3.85
C HIS A 100 -8.90 -13.19 4.13
N VAL A 101 -8.42 -12.24 3.32
CA VAL A 101 -8.98 -10.89 3.26
C VAL A 101 -10.28 -10.94 2.45
N LEU A 102 -11.35 -10.39 3.01
CA LEU A 102 -12.63 -10.21 2.31
C LEU A 102 -12.77 -8.77 1.84
N ILE A 103 -13.26 -8.59 0.62
CA ILE A 103 -13.73 -7.31 0.09
C ILE A 103 -15.17 -7.52 -0.35
N MET A 104 -16.07 -6.71 0.17
CA MET A 104 -17.50 -6.74 -0.15
C MET A 104 -17.92 -5.38 -0.66
N VAL A 105 -18.64 -5.35 -1.79
CA VAL A 105 -19.18 -4.12 -2.36
C VAL A 105 -20.69 -4.24 -2.48
N GLY A 106 -21.40 -3.21 -2.04
CA GLY A 106 -22.85 -3.16 -2.18
C GLY A 106 -23.53 -2.07 -1.39
N LEU A 107 -24.84 -1.97 -1.59
CA LEU A 107 -25.74 -1.03 -0.92
C LEU A 107 -25.96 -1.43 0.54
N CYS A 108 -25.55 -0.57 1.47
CA CYS A 108 -25.65 -0.87 2.90
C CYS A 108 -26.03 0.35 3.77
N ILE A 109 -26.33 0.06 5.03
CA ILE A 109 -26.53 1.03 6.12
C ILE A 109 -25.51 0.67 7.21
N ILE A 110 -24.94 1.69 7.86
CA ILE A 110 -23.94 1.52 8.92
C ILE A 110 -24.47 2.12 10.22
N GLU A 111 -24.33 1.37 11.30
CA GLU A 111 -24.59 1.82 12.66
C GLU A 111 -23.36 1.51 13.50
N TYR A 112 -22.93 2.47 14.32
CA TYR A 112 -21.84 2.28 15.25
C TYR A 112 -22.20 2.85 16.62
N GLU A 113 -21.89 2.08 17.65
CA GLU A 113 -22.06 2.44 19.06
C GLU A 113 -20.78 2.09 19.82
N GLY A 114 -20.30 3.01 20.66
CA GLY A 114 -19.04 2.85 21.39
C GLY A 114 -18.61 4.16 22.03
N ARG A 115 -17.33 4.55 21.85
CA ARG A 115 -16.81 5.88 22.27
C ARG A 115 -17.60 7.07 21.69
N ALA A 116 -18.26 6.85 20.57
CA ALA A 116 -19.18 7.76 19.93
C ALA A 116 -20.36 6.95 19.38
N VAL A 117 -21.40 7.64 18.94
CA VAL A 117 -22.52 7.03 18.23
C VAL A 117 -22.59 7.63 16.83
N SER A 118 -22.69 6.79 15.80
CA SER A 118 -22.85 7.26 14.42
C SER A 118 -23.81 6.37 13.65
N LYS A 119 -24.63 7.00 12.81
CA LYS A 119 -25.46 6.31 11.81
C LYS A 119 -25.13 6.88 10.44
N LEU A 120 -24.98 5.99 9.47
CA LEU A 120 -24.76 6.35 8.09
C LEU A 120 -25.80 5.63 7.25
N GLY A 121 -26.67 6.41 6.62
CA GLY A 121 -27.81 5.92 5.85
C GLY A 121 -27.42 5.10 4.63
N GLU A 122 -28.43 4.76 3.83
CA GLU A 122 -28.27 3.94 2.63
C GLU A 122 -27.20 4.51 1.67
N GLY A 123 -26.35 3.62 1.15
CA GLY A 123 -25.34 3.97 0.15
C GLY A 123 -24.44 2.80 -0.21
N GLU A 124 -23.86 2.84 -1.42
CA GLU A 124 -22.92 1.82 -1.87
C GLU A 124 -21.54 2.05 -1.25
N ARG A 125 -20.97 1.01 -0.66
CA ARG A 125 -19.70 1.08 0.08
C ARG A 125 -18.85 -0.14 -0.16
N ILE A 126 -17.55 0.06 0.06
CA ILE A 126 -16.56 -1.02 0.07
C ILE A 126 -16.33 -1.39 1.53
N VAL A 127 -16.55 -2.65 1.87
CA VAL A 127 -16.29 -3.22 3.19
C VAL A 127 -15.13 -4.20 3.08
N ILE A 128 -14.06 -3.95 3.82
CA ILE A 128 -12.86 -4.78 3.83
C ILE A 128 -12.76 -5.44 5.19
N ILE A 129 -12.61 -6.77 5.24
CA ILE A 129 -12.24 -7.50 6.46
C ILE A 129 -10.88 -8.12 6.26
N LYS A 130 -9.90 -7.74 7.08
CA LYS A 130 -8.53 -8.24 6.98
C LYS A 130 -8.33 -9.54 7.75
N LYS A 131 -7.19 -10.20 7.51
CA LYS A 131 -6.76 -11.44 8.18
C LYS A 131 -6.75 -11.32 9.71
N ASP A 132 -6.37 -10.16 10.23
CA ASP A 132 -6.31 -9.85 11.66
C ASP A 132 -7.69 -9.49 12.27
N ARG A 133 -8.78 -9.63 11.50
CA ARG A 133 -10.16 -9.27 11.87
C ARG A 133 -10.43 -7.78 12.02
N SER A 134 -9.52 -6.90 11.59
CA SER A 134 -9.88 -5.50 11.39
C SER A 134 -10.89 -5.38 10.25
N ILE A 135 -11.84 -4.45 10.39
CA ILE A 135 -12.87 -4.17 9.38
C ILE A 135 -12.88 -2.68 9.06
N LEU A 136 -12.97 -2.36 7.78
CA LEU A 136 -12.94 -1.01 7.25
C LEU A 136 -14.15 -0.81 6.32
N VAL A 137 -14.82 0.32 6.44
CA VAL A 137 -15.91 0.73 5.55
C VAL A 137 -15.46 1.99 4.82
N HIS A 138 -15.37 1.95 3.50
CA HIS A 138 -15.00 3.09 2.67
C HIS A 138 -16.18 3.59 1.84
N ARG A 139 -16.27 4.91 1.72
CA ARG A 139 -17.08 5.56 0.69
C ARG A 139 -16.30 5.56 -0.64
N PRO A 140 -16.94 5.86 -1.78
CA PRO A 140 -16.25 6.02 -3.06
C PRO A 140 -15.25 7.19 -3.12
N ILE A 141 -15.21 8.03 -2.07
CA ILE A 141 -14.36 9.22 -1.97
C ILE A 141 -13.63 9.24 -0.63
N GLY A 142 -12.47 9.89 -0.61
CA GLY A 142 -11.61 9.98 0.57
C GLY A 142 -10.68 8.78 0.72
N HIS A 143 -9.56 8.98 1.44
CA HIS A 143 -8.58 7.92 1.70
C HIS A 143 -8.85 7.19 3.02
N GLU A 144 -9.51 7.84 3.97
CA GLU A 144 -9.84 7.26 5.28
C GLU A 144 -11.14 6.44 5.23
N PRO A 145 -11.25 5.36 6.04
CA PRO A 145 -12.51 4.66 6.23
C PRO A 145 -13.52 5.57 6.96
N VAL A 146 -14.79 5.53 6.56
CA VAL A 146 -15.86 6.27 7.24
C VAL A 146 -16.22 5.65 8.60
N ASN A 147 -16.13 4.32 8.71
CA ASN A 147 -16.27 3.57 9.95
C ASN A 147 -15.31 2.38 9.91
N TRP A 148 -14.83 1.97 11.09
CA TRP A 148 -13.90 0.85 11.20
C TRP A 148 -13.97 0.19 12.57
N GLN A 149 -13.48 -1.04 12.65
CA GLN A 149 -13.14 -1.70 13.90
C GLN A 149 -11.72 -2.28 13.82
N PRO A 150 -10.92 -2.15 14.91
CA PRO A 150 -9.52 -2.54 14.91
C PRO A 150 -9.32 -4.05 14.81
N HIS A 151 -8.05 -4.47 14.76
CA HIS A 151 -7.67 -5.87 14.80
C HIS A 151 -8.27 -6.62 16.02
N ARG A 152 -8.41 -7.94 15.89
CA ARG A 152 -8.96 -8.85 16.91
C ARG A 152 -10.43 -8.55 17.29
N SER A 153 -11.18 -7.86 16.44
CA SER A 153 -12.64 -7.75 16.61
C SER A 153 -13.32 -9.11 16.39
N LYS A 154 -14.36 -9.37 17.17
CA LYS A 154 -15.24 -10.51 16.96
C LYS A 154 -16.18 -10.18 15.79
N ILE A 155 -16.18 -11.02 14.76
CA ILE A 155 -17.00 -10.82 13.56
C ILE A 155 -18.10 -11.87 13.52
N GLU A 156 -19.34 -11.42 13.50
CA GLU A 156 -20.53 -12.24 13.35
C GLU A 156 -21.20 -11.92 12.01
N LEU A 157 -21.48 -12.96 11.24
CA LEU A 157 -22.16 -12.88 9.95
C LEU A 157 -23.55 -13.51 10.10
N ILE A 158 -24.57 -12.70 9.87
CA ILE A 158 -25.98 -13.06 10.06
C ILE A 158 -26.72 -12.79 8.75
N GLU A 159 -27.63 -13.69 8.39
CA GLU A 159 -28.64 -13.43 7.37
C GLU A 159 -30.02 -13.52 8.03
N GLU A 160 -30.78 -12.42 7.98
CA GLU A 160 -32.08 -12.31 8.66
C GLU A 160 -33.02 -11.44 7.83
N ASN A 161 -34.25 -11.91 7.59
CA ASN A 161 -35.27 -11.18 6.82
C ASN A 161 -34.76 -10.66 5.46
N GLY A 162 -33.96 -11.46 4.76
CA GLY A 162 -33.35 -11.09 3.47
C GLY A 162 -32.21 -10.07 3.56
N ARG A 163 -31.82 -9.63 4.75
CA ARG A 163 -30.68 -8.72 4.97
C ARG A 163 -29.43 -9.47 5.36
N ARG A 164 -28.28 -8.95 4.94
CA ARG A 164 -26.96 -9.53 5.19
C ARG A 164 -26.24 -8.61 6.17
N ILE A 165 -26.08 -9.10 7.38
CA ILE A 165 -25.64 -8.29 8.52
C ILE A 165 -24.26 -8.75 8.95
N ILE A 166 -23.35 -7.79 9.06
CA ILE A 166 -22.03 -7.98 9.67
C ILE A 166 -22.03 -7.19 10.97
N LYS A 167 -21.79 -7.88 12.08
CA LYS A 167 -21.51 -7.25 13.37
C LYS A 167 -20.04 -7.46 13.70
N ALA A 168 -19.32 -6.38 13.93
CA ALA A 168 -17.95 -6.40 14.42
C ALA A 168 -17.93 -5.74 15.79
N SER A 169 -17.51 -6.48 16.82
CA SER A 169 -17.46 -5.97 18.19
C SER A 169 -16.07 -6.10 18.81
N ARG A 170 -15.73 -5.15 19.67
CA ARG A 170 -14.54 -5.16 20.51
C ARG A 170 -14.78 -4.35 21.76
N ALA A 171 -14.52 -4.94 22.92
CA ALA A 171 -14.87 -4.33 24.21
C ALA A 171 -16.34 -3.86 24.21
N ASN A 172 -16.59 -2.58 24.47
CA ASN A 172 -17.93 -1.98 24.49
C ASN A 172 -18.30 -1.29 23.17
N GLU A 173 -17.59 -1.57 22.08
CA GLU A 173 -17.86 -1.02 20.75
C GLU A 173 -18.51 -2.06 19.83
N LEU A 174 -19.49 -1.62 19.05
CA LEU A 174 -20.20 -2.40 18.05
C LEU A 174 -20.31 -1.61 16.75
N LEU A 175 -19.78 -2.16 15.67
CA LEU A 175 -20.02 -1.74 14.30
C LEU A 175 -20.97 -2.74 13.64
N LYS A 176 -22.10 -2.26 13.15
CA LYS A 176 -23.11 -3.03 12.44
C LYS A 176 -23.25 -2.51 11.02
N ILE A 177 -23.08 -3.42 10.06
CA ILE A 177 -23.19 -3.15 8.63
C ILE A 177 -24.34 -4.01 8.12
N VAL A 178 -25.33 -3.38 7.49
CA VAL A 178 -26.52 -4.05 6.96
C VAL A 178 -26.55 -3.86 5.46
N PHE A 179 -26.21 -4.89 4.69
CA PHE A 179 -26.40 -4.88 3.25
C PHE A 179 -27.86 -5.18 2.91
N LEU A 180 -28.43 -4.34 2.05
CA LEU A 180 -29.83 -4.44 1.63
C LEU A 180 -30.00 -5.51 0.55
N ASN A 181 -29.00 -5.67 -0.32
CA ASN A 181 -28.93 -6.71 -1.34
C ASN A 181 -27.75 -7.66 -1.06
N GLU A 182 -27.64 -8.75 -1.82
CA GLU A 182 -26.46 -9.62 -1.74
C GLU A 182 -25.23 -8.85 -2.23
N PRO A 183 -24.20 -8.65 -1.38
CA PRO A 183 -23.02 -7.90 -1.79
C PRO A 183 -22.13 -8.74 -2.71
N GLU A 184 -21.47 -8.07 -3.65
CA GLU A 184 -20.38 -8.71 -4.38
C GLU A 184 -19.23 -9.00 -3.41
N THR A 185 -19.02 -10.27 -3.12
CA THR A 185 -18.03 -10.72 -2.15
C THR A 185 -16.82 -11.30 -2.85
N TYR A 186 -15.63 -10.84 -2.52
CA TYR A 186 -14.35 -11.34 -3.03
C TYR A 186 -13.47 -11.75 -1.85
N ALA A 187 -12.73 -12.85 -2.00
CA ALA A 187 -11.86 -13.39 -0.96
C ALA A 187 -10.45 -13.59 -1.52
N PHE A 188 -9.45 -13.10 -0.80
CA PHE A 188 -8.06 -13.10 -1.24
C PHE A 188 -7.15 -13.70 -0.18
N GLN A 189 -6.30 -14.63 -0.60
CA GLN A 189 -5.16 -15.07 0.18
C GLN A 189 -4.00 -14.11 -0.14
N LEU A 190 -3.67 -13.24 0.82
CA LEU A 190 -2.57 -12.29 0.69
C LEU A 190 -1.43 -12.71 1.63
N SER A 191 -0.21 -12.66 1.12
CA SER A 191 1.04 -12.83 1.88
C SER A 191 1.85 -11.55 1.75
N ASP A 192 2.31 -11.02 2.88
CA ASP A 192 3.16 -9.84 2.95
C ASP A 192 4.17 -10.06 4.07
N ASP A 193 5.38 -10.48 3.67
CA ASP A 193 6.50 -10.79 4.56
C ASP A 193 7.59 -9.70 4.47
N ALA A 194 7.34 -8.61 3.73
CA ALA A 194 8.28 -7.51 3.62
C ALA A 194 8.28 -6.67 4.90
N GLU A 195 9.47 -6.23 5.33
CA GLU A 195 9.56 -5.25 6.40
C GLU A 195 9.08 -3.88 5.91
N PHE A 196 8.19 -3.25 6.68
CA PHE A 196 7.75 -1.89 6.41
C PHE A 196 8.85 -0.90 6.81
N GLU A 197 9.66 -0.46 5.85
CA GLU A 197 10.65 0.60 6.08
C GLU A 197 9.98 1.98 6.10
N MET A 198 9.90 2.59 7.29
CA MET A 198 9.53 3.99 7.46
C MET A 198 10.80 4.82 7.70
N TYR A 199 11.18 5.68 6.74
CA TYR A 199 12.31 6.60 6.94
C TYR A 199 11.95 7.68 7.96
N ALA A 200 12.67 7.67 9.09
CA ALA A 200 12.77 8.64 10.18
C ALA A 200 11.50 9.48 10.51
N SER A 201 10.96 9.29 11.71
CA SER A 201 10.04 10.22 12.38
C SER A 201 10.65 11.62 12.54
N GLU A 202 9.82 12.63 12.84
CA GLU A 202 10.33 13.99 13.13
C GLU A 202 11.27 14.00 14.35
N VAL A 203 11.02 13.11 15.31
CA VAL A 203 11.90 12.88 16.46
C VAL A 203 13.28 12.39 16.00
N GLU A 204 13.34 11.40 15.11
CA GLU A 204 14.61 10.92 14.55
C GLU A 204 15.30 12.00 13.68
N MET A 205 14.54 12.81 12.94
CA MET A 205 15.13 13.96 12.23
C MET A 205 15.78 14.95 13.19
N LYS A 206 15.14 15.23 14.33
CA LYS A 206 15.69 16.08 15.41
C LYS A 206 16.96 15.47 15.98
N GLU A 207 16.94 14.20 16.33
CA GLU A 207 18.13 13.48 16.81
C GLU A 207 19.29 13.58 15.80
N ALA A 208 19.04 13.35 14.51
CA ALA A 208 20.08 13.45 13.49
C ALA A 208 20.70 14.86 13.41
N VAL A 209 19.89 15.92 13.56
CA VAL A 209 20.39 17.31 13.59
C VAL A 209 21.17 17.60 14.87
N LEU A 210 20.74 17.10 16.03
CA LEU A 210 21.49 17.24 17.27
C LEU A 210 22.84 16.50 17.22
N LEU A 211 22.90 15.38 16.50
CA LEU A 211 24.13 14.61 16.27
C LEU A 211 25.07 15.28 15.27
N GLN A 212 24.52 15.87 14.21
CA GLN A 212 25.28 16.53 13.16
C GLN A 212 24.60 17.86 12.78
N PRO A 213 24.87 18.95 13.55
CA PRO A 213 24.21 20.25 13.34
C PRO A 213 24.43 20.87 11.97
N ASP A 214 25.53 20.54 11.30
CA ASP A 214 25.86 20.97 9.94
C ASP A 214 24.83 20.52 8.88
N LEU A 215 23.93 19.60 9.23
CA LEU A 215 22.74 19.29 8.42
C LEU A 215 21.84 20.50 8.16
N ILE A 216 21.85 21.49 9.06
CA ILE A 216 21.08 22.73 8.91
C ILE A 216 21.93 23.77 8.18
N GLU A 217 23.10 24.09 8.74
CA GLU A 217 24.13 24.92 8.13
C GLU A 217 25.44 24.80 8.92
N GLU A 218 26.56 25.01 8.25
CA GLU A 218 27.89 24.94 8.86
C GLU A 218 28.06 25.99 9.98
N GLY A 219 28.44 25.51 11.17
CA GLY A 219 28.65 26.35 12.35
C GLY A 219 27.37 26.64 13.15
N PHE A 220 26.24 26.02 12.80
CA PHE A 220 25.06 26.00 13.67
C PHE A 220 25.33 25.18 14.93
N THR A 221 25.03 25.76 16.11
CA THR A 221 25.19 25.10 17.41
C THR A 221 23.84 25.01 18.12
N PRO A 222 23.24 23.81 18.25
CA PRO A 222 22.04 23.60 19.05
C PRO A 222 22.34 23.88 20.53
N LEU A 223 21.46 24.64 21.20
CA LEU A 223 21.56 24.92 22.63
C LEU A 223 20.53 24.14 23.44
N THR A 224 19.31 24.04 22.91
CA THR A 224 18.21 23.29 23.54
C THR A 224 17.29 22.73 22.46
N ASP A 225 16.73 21.56 22.71
CA ASP A 225 15.65 21.00 21.91
C ASP A 225 14.29 21.17 22.63
N GLU A 226 13.19 21.11 21.88
CA GLU A 226 11.83 21.29 22.42
C GLU A 226 11.65 22.55 23.28
N ARG A 227 12.31 23.64 22.89
CA ARG A 227 12.25 24.91 23.64
C ARG A 227 10.81 25.39 23.68
N LYS A 228 10.26 25.50 24.89
CA LYS A 228 8.92 26.05 25.13
C LYS A 228 8.84 27.47 24.58
N VAL A 229 7.75 27.76 23.87
CA VAL A 229 7.43 29.07 23.32
C VAL A 229 6.01 29.43 23.78
N GLY A 230 5.91 30.54 24.51
CA GLY A 230 4.66 30.97 25.13
C GLY A 230 4.06 29.91 26.06
N ARG A 231 2.73 29.75 25.99
CA ARG A 231 1.97 28.86 26.90
C ARG A 231 1.73 27.47 26.32
N THR A 232 1.86 27.27 25.01
CA THR A 232 1.37 26.07 24.33
C THR A 232 2.27 25.54 23.22
N GLY A 233 3.29 26.30 22.80
CA GLY A 233 4.19 25.94 21.70
C GLY A 233 5.53 25.37 22.17
N ARG A 234 6.16 24.58 21.30
CA ARG A 234 7.56 24.20 21.40
C ARG A 234 8.18 24.29 20.01
N VAL A 235 9.38 24.86 19.93
CA VAL A 235 10.22 24.79 18.73
C VAL A 235 11.10 23.56 18.85
N ASP A 236 11.29 22.84 17.74
CA ASP A 236 12.07 21.60 17.74
C ASP A 236 13.50 21.81 18.23
N ILE A 237 14.21 22.81 17.68
CA ILE A 237 15.59 23.12 18.07
C ILE A 237 15.78 24.64 18.16
N PHE A 238 16.36 25.08 19.28
CA PHE A 238 16.83 26.44 19.50
C PHE A 238 18.36 26.44 19.66
N GLY A 239 19.04 27.31 18.93
CA GLY A 239 20.49 27.37 18.92
C GLY A 239 21.04 28.73 18.50
N VAL A 240 22.30 28.75 18.10
CA VAL A 240 22.99 29.92 17.54
C VAL A 240 23.68 29.56 16.24
N ASP A 241 23.72 30.49 15.30
CA ASP A 241 24.54 30.35 14.09
C ASP A 241 26.03 30.68 14.37
N ARG A 242 26.87 30.57 13.34
CA ARG A 242 28.30 30.90 13.40
C ARG A 242 28.62 32.33 13.86
N ASN A 243 27.65 33.25 13.71
CA ASN A 243 27.80 34.66 14.08
C ASN A 243 27.20 34.94 15.47
N GLY A 244 26.80 33.90 16.21
CA GLY A 244 26.15 34.04 17.51
C GLY A 244 24.70 34.54 17.44
N CYS A 245 24.06 34.52 16.27
CA CYS A 245 22.65 34.92 16.15
C CYS A 245 21.72 33.78 16.59
N MET A 246 20.79 34.10 17.49
CA MET A 246 19.74 33.17 17.91
C MET A 246 18.99 32.64 16.69
N THR A 247 18.91 31.31 16.59
CA THR A 247 18.35 30.60 15.45
C THR A 247 17.39 29.53 15.94
N VAL A 248 16.17 29.55 15.42
CA VAL A 248 15.16 28.51 15.63
C VAL A 248 15.07 27.63 14.38
N VAL A 249 14.97 26.33 14.60
CA VAL A 249 14.80 25.34 13.54
C VAL A 249 13.55 24.53 13.83
N GLU A 250 12.64 24.51 12.87
CA GLU A 250 11.46 23.65 12.84
C GLU A 250 11.68 22.55 11.80
N LEU A 251 11.42 21.29 12.17
CA LEU A 251 11.62 20.13 11.33
C LEU A 251 10.27 19.60 10.85
N LYS A 252 10.18 19.25 9.57
CA LYS A 252 9.04 18.54 9.02
C LYS A 252 9.49 17.31 8.25
N ARG A 253 8.88 16.17 8.55
CA ARG A 253 9.17 14.91 7.83
C ARG A 253 8.61 14.90 6.41
N ARG A 254 7.55 15.69 6.17
CA ARG A 254 6.84 15.77 4.89
C ARG A 254 7.06 17.13 4.25
N THR A 255 6.53 17.30 3.03
CA THR A 255 6.49 18.60 2.36
C THR A 255 5.87 19.66 3.27
N ALA A 256 6.63 20.72 3.55
CA ALA A 256 6.19 21.85 4.33
C ALA A 256 5.06 22.61 3.63
N THR A 257 4.06 22.99 4.40
CA THR A 257 2.85 23.69 3.97
C THR A 257 2.84 25.12 4.49
N THR A 258 1.91 25.93 3.99
CA THR A 258 1.72 27.31 4.47
C THR A 258 1.37 27.36 5.97
N ASN A 259 0.72 26.33 6.51
CA ASN A 259 0.40 26.27 7.95
C ASN A 259 1.67 26.07 8.79
N ASP A 260 2.63 25.27 8.33
CA ASP A 260 3.91 25.08 9.03
C ASP A 260 4.70 26.40 9.11
N VAL A 261 4.66 27.20 8.03
CA VAL A 261 5.28 28.53 8.01
C VAL A 261 4.59 29.49 8.99
N LYS A 262 3.25 29.49 9.04
CA LYS A 262 2.47 30.32 9.99
C LYS A 262 2.80 29.95 11.44
N GLN A 263 2.88 28.66 11.73
CA GLN A 263 3.23 28.15 13.05
C GLN A 263 4.63 28.65 13.47
N LEU A 264 5.63 28.46 12.62
CA LEU A 264 6.98 28.94 12.92
C LEU A 264 7.05 30.46 13.06
N GLN A 265 6.30 31.20 12.24
CA GLN A 265 6.20 32.65 12.37
C GLN A 265 5.68 33.08 13.75
N GLN A 266 4.61 32.42 14.24
CA GLN A 266 4.06 32.70 15.57
C GLN A 266 5.11 32.47 16.66
N TYR A 267 5.88 31.37 16.58
CA TYR A 267 6.94 31.08 17.53
C TYR A 267 8.05 32.14 17.51
N VAL A 268 8.46 32.58 16.31
CA VAL A 268 9.46 33.64 16.15
C VAL A 268 8.97 34.96 16.75
N GLU A 269 7.69 35.30 16.58
CA GLU A 269 7.10 36.52 17.15
C GLU A 269 6.97 36.47 18.67
N GLU A 270 6.72 35.29 19.24
CA GLU A 270 6.72 35.08 20.70
C GLU A 270 8.14 35.17 21.28
N LEU A 271 9.11 34.49 20.66
CA LEU A 271 10.51 34.55 21.09
C LEU A 271 11.10 35.96 20.90
N SER A 272 10.68 36.69 19.86
CA SER A 272 11.07 38.08 19.68
C SER A 272 10.59 38.98 20.81
N ARG A 273 9.42 38.69 21.39
CA ARG A 273 8.89 39.40 22.56
C ARG A 273 9.65 39.02 23.84
N GLU A 274 10.00 37.74 23.98
CA GLU A 274 10.75 37.22 25.13
C GLU A 274 12.18 37.78 25.19
N PHE A 275 12.91 37.74 24.08
CA PHE A 275 14.33 38.13 24.02
C PHE A 275 14.56 39.59 23.60
N GLY A 276 13.51 40.33 23.23
CA GLY A 276 13.62 41.69 22.69
C GLY A 276 14.30 41.78 21.31
N LYS A 277 14.67 40.64 20.71
CA LYS A 277 15.30 40.54 19.39
C LYS A 277 14.71 39.37 18.61
N LYS A 278 14.36 39.59 17.35
CA LYS A 278 13.82 38.55 16.47
C LYS A 278 14.89 37.50 16.14
N PRO A 279 14.70 36.21 16.46
CA PRO A 279 15.64 35.16 16.04
C PRO A 279 15.57 34.91 14.52
N ARG A 280 16.67 34.40 13.94
CA ARG A 280 16.65 33.76 12.62
C ARG A 280 15.79 32.50 12.71
N ALA A 281 15.09 32.18 11.64
CA ALA A 281 14.18 31.05 11.60
C ALA A 281 14.40 30.20 10.37
N ILE A 282 14.52 28.90 10.57
CA ILE A 282 14.77 27.91 9.53
C ILE A 282 13.67 26.87 9.60
N LEU A 283 13.00 26.63 8.48
CA LEU A 283 12.10 25.49 8.28
C LEU A 283 12.85 24.42 7.47
N ALA A 284 13.15 23.28 8.08
CA ALA A 284 13.87 22.19 7.43
C ALA A 284 12.93 21.02 7.10
N ALA A 285 12.80 20.71 5.81
CA ALA A 285 11.89 19.67 5.31
C ALA A 285 12.37 19.11 3.96
N PRO A 286 11.85 17.96 3.48
CA PRO A 286 12.22 17.43 2.16
C PRO A 286 11.89 18.37 1.00
N SER A 287 10.82 19.14 1.14
CA SER A 287 10.35 20.11 0.16
C SER A 287 9.34 21.05 0.81
N ALA A 288 8.93 22.09 0.08
CA ALA A 288 7.85 23.00 0.49
C ALA A 288 6.88 23.19 -0.67
N THR A 289 5.58 23.37 -0.37
CA THR A 289 4.59 23.69 -1.41
C THR A 289 4.90 25.05 -2.04
N LYS A 290 4.43 25.29 -3.28
CA LYS A 290 4.62 26.60 -3.95
C LYS A 290 4.11 27.77 -3.08
N SER A 291 2.96 27.60 -2.44
CA SER A 291 2.39 28.61 -1.54
C SER A 291 3.23 28.81 -0.28
N ALA A 292 3.82 27.76 0.28
CA ALA A 292 4.73 27.85 1.43
C ALA A 292 6.02 28.58 1.06
N ILE A 293 6.62 28.29 -0.10
CA ILE A 293 7.82 28.99 -0.60
C ILE A 293 7.58 30.49 -0.74
N THR A 294 6.44 30.89 -1.32
CA THR A 294 6.08 32.31 -1.41
C THR A 294 5.96 32.94 -0.03
N PHE A 295 5.33 32.25 0.91
CA PHE A 295 5.10 32.80 2.23
C PHE A 295 6.36 32.85 3.11
N LEU A 296 7.26 31.88 2.99
CA LEU A 296 8.58 31.88 3.65
C LEU A 296 9.36 33.17 3.35
N LYS A 297 9.34 33.62 2.07
CA LYS A 297 9.97 34.88 1.66
C LYS A 297 9.37 36.09 2.38
N THR A 298 8.04 36.18 2.43
CA THR A 298 7.34 37.29 3.10
C THR A 298 7.57 37.27 4.61
N ALA A 299 7.55 36.09 5.24
CA ALA A 299 7.77 35.91 6.66
C ALA A 299 9.25 36.09 7.08
N LYS A 300 10.17 36.17 6.10
CA LYS A 300 11.63 36.16 6.30
C LYS A 300 12.10 34.93 7.09
N ILE A 301 11.54 33.77 6.74
CA ILE A 301 11.91 32.47 7.27
C ILE A 301 12.68 31.73 6.19
N GLU A 302 13.84 31.18 6.55
CA GLU A 302 14.70 30.44 5.64
C GLU A 302 14.21 29.01 5.46
N PHE A 303 14.51 28.42 4.31
CA PHE A 303 14.24 27.01 4.03
C PHE A 303 15.56 26.24 3.92
N ARG A 304 15.57 25.03 4.49
CA ARG A 304 16.64 24.04 4.27
C ARG A 304 16.03 22.72 3.83
N CYS A 305 16.59 22.15 2.76
CA CYS A 305 16.16 20.83 2.30
C CYS A 305 16.80 19.76 3.19
N LEU A 306 15.99 19.09 4.02
CA LEU A 306 16.44 18.01 4.89
C LEU A 306 15.48 16.82 4.76
N THR A 307 16.00 15.68 4.32
CA THR A 307 15.16 14.49 4.07
C THR A 307 15.26 13.47 5.21
N PRO A 308 14.18 12.75 5.55
CA PRO A 308 14.20 11.64 6.49
C PRO A 308 15.24 10.58 6.14
N LYS A 309 15.50 10.36 4.84
CA LYS A 309 16.53 9.45 4.35
C LYS A 309 17.94 9.90 4.75
N THR A 310 18.23 11.20 4.65
CA THR A 310 19.51 11.76 5.09
C THR A 310 19.70 11.59 6.60
N CYS A 311 18.67 11.94 7.40
CA CYS A 311 18.69 11.79 8.85
C CYS A 311 18.87 10.31 9.26
N SER A 312 18.13 9.40 8.64
CA SER A 312 18.20 7.96 8.93
C SER A 312 19.60 7.39 8.72
N LYS A 313 20.34 7.83 7.68
CA LYS A 313 21.73 7.41 7.47
C LYS A 313 22.66 7.81 8.62
N ILE A 314 22.47 9.00 9.19
CA ILE A 314 23.29 9.49 10.31
C ILE A 314 23.03 8.67 11.58
N ILE A 315 21.76 8.39 11.84
CA ILE A 315 21.36 7.55 12.99
C ILE A 315 21.89 6.11 12.82
N ARG A 316 21.76 5.52 11.62
CA ARG A 316 22.28 4.18 11.32
C ARG A 316 23.79 4.09 11.51
N ARG A 317 24.55 5.09 11.05
CA ARG A 317 26.00 5.21 11.28
C ARG A 317 26.36 5.23 12.77
N ARG A 318 25.65 6.05 13.56
CA ARG A 318 25.87 6.13 15.01
C ARG A 318 25.60 4.79 15.69
N ASN A 319 24.58 4.06 15.24
CA ASN A 319 24.20 2.77 15.81
C ASN A 319 25.05 1.59 15.29
N GLY A 320 26.08 1.84 14.47
CA GLY A 320 26.95 0.79 13.92
C GLY A 320 26.28 -0.12 12.89
N LEU A 321 25.11 0.27 12.36
CA LEU A 321 24.31 -0.55 11.45
C LEU A 321 24.78 -0.49 9.99
N ASP A 322 25.77 0.34 9.67
CA ASP A 322 26.39 0.39 8.33
C ASP A 322 27.34 -0.81 8.08
N ALA A 323 27.63 -1.65 9.08
CA ALA A 323 28.57 -2.78 8.99
C ALA A 323 27.99 -4.06 8.33
N HIS A 324 26.75 -4.02 7.82
CA HIS A 324 26.05 -5.19 7.26
C HIS A 324 25.57 -5.00 5.82
N LEU A 325 26.23 -4.14 5.03
CA LEU A 325 25.99 -4.00 3.59
C LEU A 325 27.09 -4.64 2.76
#